data_AF-A0A6L2JIE9-F1
#
_entry.id   AF-A0A6L2JIE9-F1
#
_cell.length_a   1.000
_cell.length_b   1.000
_cell.length_c   1.000
_cell.angle_alpha   90.00
_cell.angle_beta   90.00
_cell.angle_gamma   90.00
#
_symmetry.space_group_name_H-M   'P 1'
#
loop_
_entity.id
_entity.type
_entity.pdbx_description
1 polymer ?
#
loop_
_entity_poly.entity_id
_entity_poly.type
_entity_poly.pdbx_seq_one_letter_code
_entity_poly.pdbx_strand_id
1 'polypeptide(L)'
;MKMLSVGGRLTLVKSVLGSMPIFYMSMFKAPAGILKSLESMRSHFLNGHDSASGKVIWLSWKKVITPRDKGGLGVASLFALNRGLMFKWVWRFLNQGSSLWARVIKAIHGIDGNIGRVPRDGYNSCWSNIVKEVKYLSEKGIDLMKYLCIRVGNGGKTSLWEDIWRVDGRLRDKFPRIYALESCKSITIGDKLAQPSLQFSFRRMPRGGVEQEQYELFVQEMQQIILTSLEDRWSWCLNGSGEYTVASVRSLIDDTLCMDYGQRTRWNEFVPIKVNTHVWKVMTNSLATRFNLSRRGIDIASISCGTCDQGVETVSHLFFRCDMAQQVRRLINRWWMVPDLVTESFEDWRIWVSNIRMGSKTKKMFEGVYYVAWWLLWMFRNKKLFEVKGPSKATFFDDVVSRSFYGVVVGAKSSSLGTTSLRIGT
;
A
#
# COMPACT_ATOMS: atom_id res chain seq x y z
N MET A 1 -28.81 -6.33 0.25
CA MET A 1 -27.59 -5.49 0.08
C MET A 1 -27.77 -4.18 -0.71
N LYS A 2 -28.99 -3.75 -1.05
CA LYS A 2 -29.28 -2.57 -1.92
C LYS A 2 -28.99 -1.18 -1.32
N MET A 3 -28.68 -1.05 -0.02
CA MET A 3 -28.57 0.26 0.65
C MET A 3 -27.15 0.87 0.70
N LEU A 4 -26.10 0.12 0.35
CA LEU A 4 -24.72 0.59 0.49
C LEU A 4 -24.13 1.04 -0.84
N SER A 5 -23.57 2.26 -0.86
CA SER A 5 -22.75 2.76 -1.98
C SER A 5 -21.48 1.90 -2.16
N VAL A 6 -20.89 1.90 -3.36
CA VAL A 6 -19.61 1.20 -3.62
C VAL A 6 -18.51 1.66 -2.66
N GLY A 7 -18.48 2.96 -2.33
CA GLY A 7 -17.55 3.50 -1.33
C GLY A 7 -17.80 2.93 0.08
N GLY A 8 -19.06 2.78 0.49
CA GLY A 8 -19.42 2.15 1.77
C GLY A 8 -19.02 0.66 1.81
N ARG A 9 -19.25 -0.08 0.71
CA ARG A 9 -18.81 -1.47 0.59
C ARG A 9 -17.29 -1.60 0.63
N LEU A 10 -16.57 -0.68 -0.03
CA LEU A 10 -15.11 -0.62 0.03
C LEU A 10 -14.60 -0.43 1.46
N THR A 11 -15.23 0.46 2.24
CA THR A 11 -14.90 0.64 3.66
C THR A 11 -15.09 -0.66 4.44
N LEU A 12 -16.24 -1.33 4.31
CA LEU A 12 -16.51 -2.60 5.01
C LEU A 12 -15.61 -3.75 4.57
N VAL A 13 -15.22 -3.81 3.29
CA VAL A 13 -14.23 -4.77 2.80
C VAL A 13 -12.89 -4.61 3.52
N LYS A 14 -12.50 -3.36 3.82
CA LYS A 14 -11.23 -3.05 4.50
C LYS A 14 -11.33 -3.26 6.01
N SER A 15 -12.37 -2.75 6.66
CA SER A 15 -12.49 -2.74 8.13
C SER A 15 -13.05 -4.04 8.71
N VAL A 16 -13.98 -4.70 8.01
CA VAL A 16 -14.68 -5.90 8.50
C VAL A 16 -14.15 -7.15 7.82
N LEU A 17 -14.34 -7.29 6.50
CA LEU A 17 -13.96 -8.53 5.81
C LEU A 17 -12.45 -8.77 5.79
N GLY A 18 -11.65 -7.70 5.87
CA GLY A 18 -10.20 -7.79 6.00
C GLY A 18 -9.72 -8.17 7.42
N SER A 19 -10.53 -7.92 8.45
CA SER A 19 -10.16 -8.18 9.85
C SER A 19 -10.68 -9.51 10.39
N MET A 20 -11.84 -9.97 9.89
CA MET A 20 -12.45 -11.25 10.29
C MET A 20 -11.49 -12.45 10.28
N PRO A 21 -10.64 -12.67 9.25
CA PRO A 21 -9.77 -13.85 9.23
C PRO A 21 -8.45 -13.67 9.99
N ILE A 22 -8.18 -12.51 10.59
CA ILE A 22 -6.85 -12.17 11.15
C ILE A 22 -6.42 -13.17 12.23
N PHE A 23 -7.32 -13.61 13.10
CA PHE A 23 -6.98 -14.55 14.17
C PHE A 23 -6.37 -15.85 13.62
N TYR A 24 -7.09 -16.51 12.70
CA TYR A 24 -6.62 -17.75 12.08
C TYR A 24 -5.42 -17.52 11.16
N MET A 25 -5.42 -16.42 10.39
CA MET A 25 -4.30 -16.05 9.51
C MET A 25 -3.03 -15.65 10.29
N SER A 26 -3.15 -15.33 11.58
CA SER A 26 -2.00 -15.08 12.43
C SER A 26 -1.31 -16.36 12.86
N MET A 27 -2.06 -17.45 13.06
CA MET A 27 -1.53 -18.71 13.58
C MET A 27 -1.15 -19.70 12.47
N PHE A 28 -1.89 -19.69 11.36
CA PHE A 28 -1.79 -20.73 10.33
C PHE A 28 -1.49 -20.16 8.95
N LYS A 29 -0.77 -20.93 8.14
CA LYS A 29 -0.70 -20.74 6.69
C LYS A 29 -2.09 -20.98 6.11
N ALA A 30 -2.73 -19.93 5.61
CA ALA A 30 -4.00 -20.07 4.93
C ALA A 30 -3.79 -20.85 3.60
N PRO A 31 -4.54 -21.94 3.36
CA PRO A 31 -4.52 -22.65 2.09
C PRO A 31 -4.92 -21.74 0.93
N ALA A 32 -4.31 -21.94 -0.25
CA ALA A 32 -4.57 -21.12 -1.43
C ALA A 32 -6.05 -21.13 -1.85
N GLY A 33 -6.73 -22.28 -1.72
CA GLY A 33 -8.17 -22.41 -1.99
C GLY A 33 -9.03 -21.54 -1.07
N ILE A 34 -8.72 -21.51 0.23
CA ILE A 34 -9.42 -20.67 1.21
C ILE A 34 -9.18 -19.20 0.90
N LEU A 35 -7.94 -18.80 0.64
CA LEU A 35 -7.61 -17.43 0.24
C LEU A 35 -8.40 -17.01 -1.01
N LYS A 36 -8.43 -17.86 -2.05
CA LYS A 36 -9.19 -17.59 -3.28
C LYS A 36 -10.69 -17.45 -3.01
N SER A 37 -11.26 -18.30 -2.16
CA SER A 37 -12.67 -18.24 -1.76
C SER A 37 -12.99 -16.95 -1.00
N LEU A 38 -12.17 -16.59 -0.02
CA LEU A 38 -12.33 -15.35 0.76
C LEU A 38 -12.21 -14.10 -0.13
N GLU A 39 -11.23 -14.07 -1.03
CA GLU A 39 -11.06 -12.97 -1.99
C GLU A 39 -12.23 -12.87 -2.98
N SER A 40 -12.76 -14.01 -3.45
CA SER A 40 -13.97 -14.05 -4.28
C SER A 40 -15.17 -13.44 -3.55
N MET A 41 -15.40 -13.81 -2.28
CA MET A 41 -16.48 -13.22 -1.47
C MET A 41 -16.32 -11.71 -1.29
N ARG A 42 -15.10 -11.22 -1.02
CA ARG A 42 -14.80 -9.77 -0.93
C ARG A 42 -15.07 -9.07 -2.26
N SER A 43 -14.72 -9.68 -3.37
CA SER A 43 -14.97 -9.16 -4.73
C SER A 43 -16.46 -9.07 -5.05
N HIS A 44 -17.22 -10.14 -4.79
CA HIS A 44 -18.67 -10.16 -5.02
C HIS A 44 -19.38 -9.12 -4.16
N PHE A 45 -19.03 -9.04 -2.87
CA PHE A 45 -19.57 -8.02 -1.98
C PHE A 45 -19.28 -6.60 -2.50
N LEU A 46 -18.04 -6.29 -2.90
CA LEU A 46 -17.71 -4.96 -3.43
C LEU A 46 -18.52 -4.63 -4.71
N ASN A 47 -18.66 -5.60 -5.60
CA ASN A 47 -19.44 -5.47 -6.83
C ASN A 47 -20.96 -5.48 -6.59
N GLY A 48 -21.44 -5.76 -5.37
CA GLY A 48 -22.86 -5.78 -5.03
C GLY A 48 -23.60 -6.97 -5.64
N HIS A 49 -22.89 -8.09 -5.80
CA HIS A 49 -23.47 -9.36 -6.25
C HIS A 49 -24.08 -10.07 -5.05
N ASP A 50 -25.27 -10.63 -5.26
CA ASP A 50 -25.80 -11.66 -4.36
C ASP A 50 -25.35 -13.02 -4.91
N SER A 51 -25.16 -14.02 -4.04
CA SER A 51 -24.55 -15.33 -4.35
C SER A 51 -25.23 -16.08 -5.50
N ALA A 52 -26.47 -15.73 -5.85
CA ALA A 52 -27.26 -16.33 -6.93
C ALA A 52 -27.33 -15.50 -8.22
N SER A 53 -26.64 -14.34 -8.31
CA SER A 53 -26.80 -13.41 -9.43
C SER A 53 -25.60 -13.44 -10.38
N GLY A 54 -25.80 -13.81 -11.64
CA GLY A 54 -24.83 -13.69 -12.74
C GLY A 54 -24.56 -12.24 -13.18
N LYS A 55 -24.58 -11.28 -12.23
CA LYS A 55 -24.38 -9.86 -12.51
C LYS A 55 -22.97 -9.65 -13.06
N VAL A 56 -22.81 -8.65 -13.93
CA VAL A 56 -21.50 -8.31 -14.48
C VAL A 56 -20.57 -7.77 -13.39
N ILE A 57 -19.33 -8.27 -13.36
CA ILE A 57 -18.27 -7.75 -12.49
C ILE A 57 -17.72 -6.47 -13.14
N TRP A 58 -17.94 -5.33 -12.49
CA TRP A 58 -17.49 -4.04 -13.01
C TRP A 58 -16.06 -3.72 -12.61
N LEU A 59 -15.65 -4.17 -11.42
CA LEU A 59 -14.34 -3.88 -10.85
C LEU A 59 -13.50 -5.15 -10.84
N SER A 60 -12.39 -5.13 -11.59
CA SER A 60 -11.39 -6.20 -11.54
C SER A 60 -10.79 -6.29 -10.14
N TRP A 61 -10.91 -7.45 -9.49
CA TRP A 61 -10.42 -7.63 -8.13
C TRP A 61 -8.91 -7.42 -8.02
N LYS A 62 -8.14 -7.88 -9.02
CA LYS A 62 -6.69 -7.63 -9.10
C LYS A 62 -6.37 -6.14 -9.01
N LYS A 63 -7.10 -5.31 -9.76
CA LYS A 63 -6.92 -3.84 -9.73
C LYS A 63 -7.39 -3.22 -8.40
N VAL A 64 -8.40 -3.79 -7.76
CA VAL A 64 -8.89 -3.31 -6.46
C VAL A 64 -7.84 -3.52 -5.36
N ILE A 65 -7.17 -4.69 -5.35
CA ILE A 65 -6.15 -5.02 -4.34
C ILE A 65 -4.78 -4.38 -4.61
N THR A 66 -4.53 -3.92 -5.84
CA THR A 66 -3.32 -3.17 -6.16
C THR A 66 -3.17 -1.92 -5.27
N PRO A 67 -1.94 -1.59 -4.83
CA PRO A 67 -1.64 -0.34 -4.13
C PRO A 67 -2.12 0.91 -4.88
N ARG A 68 -2.38 2.00 -4.16
CA ARG A 68 -2.94 3.23 -4.76
C ARG A 68 -1.93 3.93 -5.67
N ASP A 69 -0.67 3.92 -5.28
CA ASP A 69 0.49 4.38 -6.05
C ASP A 69 0.74 3.55 -7.33
N LYS A 70 0.12 2.38 -7.46
CA LYS A 70 0.11 1.56 -8.69
C LYS A 70 -1.26 1.54 -9.39
N GLY A 71 -2.18 2.43 -9.00
CA GLY A 71 -3.47 2.65 -9.66
C GLY A 71 -4.64 1.80 -9.17
N GLY A 72 -4.48 1.09 -8.06
CA GLY A 72 -5.57 0.36 -7.42
C GLY A 72 -6.28 1.13 -6.30
N LEU A 73 -7.12 0.43 -5.52
CA LEU A 73 -7.85 1.02 -4.39
C LEU A 73 -7.14 0.83 -3.04
N GLY A 74 -6.01 0.11 -3.02
CA GLY A 74 -5.25 -0.21 -1.82
C GLY A 74 -6.05 -1.07 -0.85
N VAL A 75 -6.76 -2.07 -1.37
CA VAL A 75 -7.36 -3.13 -0.56
C VAL A 75 -6.30 -4.20 -0.29
N ALA A 76 -6.10 -4.55 0.97
CA ALA A 76 -5.13 -5.58 1.35
C ALA A 76 -5.39 -6.91 0.63
N SER A 77 -4.37 -7.49 -0.01
CA SER A 77 -4.38 -8.91 -0.35
C SER A 77 -4.37 -9.76 0.93
N LEU A 78 -5.25 -10.74 1.03
CA LEU A 78 -5.27 -11.71 2.14
C LEU A 78 -4.04 -12.59 2.13
N PHE A 79 -3.44 -12.84 0.96
CA PHE A 79 -2.17 -13.54 0.86
C PHE A 79 -1.05 -12.76 1.56
N ALA A 80 -0.88 -11.48 1.20
CA ALA A 80 0.12 -10.62 1.81
C ALA A 80 -0.16 -10.42 3.31
N LEU A 81 -1.44 -10.32 3.70
CA LEU A 81 -1.85 -10.23 5.11
C LEU A 81 -1.45 -11.48 5.90
N ASN A 82 -1.77 -12.68 5.42
CA ASN A 82 -1.43 -13.93 6.09
C ASN A 82 0.10 -14.07 6.24
N ARG A 83 0.85 -13.77 5.18
CA ARG A 83 2.32 -13.84 5.21
C ARG A 83 2.96 -12.82 6.14
N GLY A 84 2.48 -11.57 6.14
CA GLY A 84 2.93 -10.56 7.10
C GLY A 84 2.55 -10.89 8.54
N LEU A 85 1.40 -11.53 8.79
CA LEU A 85 1.06 -11.98 10.14
C LEU A 85 1.93 -13.16 10.59
N MET A 86 2.22 -14.12 9.70
CA MET A 86 3.12 -15.24 10.00
C MET A 86 4.54 -14.74 10.30
N PHE A 87 5.09 -13.83 9.50
CA PHE A 87 6.42 -13.28 9.76
C PHE A 87 6.49 -12.44 11.05
N LYS A 88 5.36 -11.90 11.53
CA LYS A 88 5.30 -11.24 12.85
C LYS A 88 5.74 -12.18 13.98
N TRP A 89 5.49 -13.48 13.86
CA TRP A 89 5.96 -14.47 14.85
C TRP A 89 7.46 -14.69 14.80
N VAL A 90 8.07 -14.65 13.61
CA VAL A 90 9.53 -14.66 13.47
C VAL A 90 10.12 -13.42 14.15
N TRP A 91 9.58 -12.23 13.85
CA TRP A 91 9.98 -10.99 14.52
C TRP A 91 9.85 -11.06 16.06
N ARG A 92 8.74 -11.61 16.56
CA ARG A 92 8.53 -11.78 18.00
C ARG A 92 9.48 -12.81 18.60
N PHE A 93 9.78 -13.89 17.90
CA PHE A 93 10.71 -14.92 18.38
C PHE A 93 12.10 -14.34 18.61
N LEU A 94 12.55 -13.52 17.65
CA LEU A 94 13.84 -12.84 17.69
C LEU A 94 13.96 -11.81 18.82
N ASN A 95 12.88 -11.09 19.14
CA ASN A 95 12.90 -10.03 20.18
C ASN A 95 12.35 -10.47 21.56
N GLN A 96 11.60 -11.58 21.64
CA GLN A 96 10.95 -12.05 22.88
C GLN A 96 11.51 -13.42 23.29
N GLY A 97 12.81 -13.61 23.13
CA GLY A 97 13.49 -14.90 23.26
C GLY A 97 13.42 -15.55 24.65
N SER A 98 13.03 -14.80 25.70
CA SER A 98 12.85 -15.27 27.09
C SER A 98 11.41 -15.71 27.40
N SER A 99 10.45 -15.37 26.54
CA SER A 99 9.04 -15.73 26.74
C SER A 99 8.81 -17.25 26.72
N LEU A 100 7.78 -17.73 27.43
CA LEU A 100 7.49 -19.17 27.53
C LEU A 100 7.35 -19.84 26.17
N TRP A 101 6.56 -19.26 25.26
CA TRP A 101 6.36 -19.83 23.92
C TRP A 101 7.67 -19.88 23.12
N ALA A 102 8.52 -18.84 23.22
CA ALA A 102 9.82 -18.83 22.54
C ALA A 102 10.76 -19.90 23.11
N ARG A 103 10.74 -20.14 24.43
CA ARG A 103 11.50 -21.24 25.07
C ARG A 103 11.03 -22.62 24.60
N VAL A 104 9.72 -22.82 24.46
CA VAL A 104 9.15 -24.06 23.91
C VAL A 104 9.61 -24.27 22.46
N ILE A 105 9.54 -23.22 21.63
CA ILE A 105 10.04 -23.29 20.25
C ILE A 105 11.53 -23.62 20.24
N LYS A 106 12.35 -23.00 21.10
CA LYS A 106 13.78 -23.29 21.20
C LYS A 106 14.08 -24.73 21.60
N ALA A 107 13.31 -25.27 22.55
CA ALA A 107 13.47 -26.65 23.01
C ALA A 107 13.14 -27.68 21.91
N ILE A 108 12.10 -27.41 21.10
CA ILE A 108 11.65 -28.33 20.05
C ILE A 108 12.47 -28.17 18.76
N HIS A 109 12.80 -26.93 18.39
CA HIS A 109 13.34 -26.59 17.06
C HIS A 109 14.80 -26.12 17.09
N GLY A 110 15.43 -26.03 18.26
CA GLY A 110 16.80 -25.51 18.42
C GLY A 110 16.82 -24.02 18.78
N ILE A 111 17.97 -23.53 19.25
CA ILE A 111 18.12 -22.18 19.81
C ILE A 111 17.73 -21.05 18.84
N ASP A 112 17.92 -21.28 17.54
CA ASP A 112 17.59 -20.37 16.43
C ASP A 112 16.19 -20.62 15.85
N GLY A 113 15.42 -21.55 16.43
CA GLY A 113 14.11 -21.97 15.93
C GLY A 113 14.17 -22.58 14.53
N ASN A 114 15.35 -23.03 14.07
CA ASN A 114 15.59 -23.52 12.71
C ASN A 114 15.31 -22.48 11.60
N ILE A 115 15.31 -21.17 11.93
CA ILE A 115 15.12 -20.10 10.95
C ILE A 115 16.32 -20.09 9.98
N GLY A 116 16.05 -19.98 8.67
CA GLY A 116 17.11 -19.93 7.65
C GLY A 116 17.74 -21.27 7.30
N ARG A 117 17.35 -22.37 7.97
CA ARG A 117 17.80 -23.73 7.67
C ARG A 117 16.72 -24.51 6.91
N VAL A 118 17.10 -25.59 6.24
CA VAL A 118 16.14 -26.52 5.61
C VAL A 118 15.39 -27.27 6.73
N PRO A 119 14.06 -27.13 6.84
CA PRO A 119 13.29 -27.90 7.81
C PRO A 119 13.39 -29.39 7.46
N ARG A 120 13.58 -30.27 8.46
CA ARG A 120 13.53 -31.72 8.23
C ARG A 120 12.14 -32.10 7.71
N ASP A 121 12.10 -32.90 6.66
CA ASP A 121 10.86 -33.45 6.14
C ASP A 121 10.20 -34.38 7.18
N GLY A 122 8.87 -34.33 7.29
CA GLY A 122 8.09 -35.19 8.20
C GLY A 122 7.63 -34.56 9.52
N TYR A 123 8.24 -33.47 10.00
CA TYR A 123 7.74 -32.77 11.21
C TYR A 123 6.91 -31.54 10.82
N ASN A 124 5.62 -31.56 11.15
CA ASN A 124 4.65 -30.53 10.77
C ASN A 124 4.08 -29.81 12.00
N SER A 125 4.80 -28.80 12.49
CA SER A 125 4.31 -27.86 13.52
C SER A 125 3.90 -26.52 12.92
N CYS A 126 3.07 -25.75 13.63
CA CYS A 126 2.73 -24.38 13.22
C CYS A 126 3.98 -23.52 13.00
N TRP A 127 4.99 -23.65 13.87
CA TRP A 127 6.25 -22.95 13.74
C TRP A 127 7.04 -23.38 12.51
N SER A 128 7.14 -24.69 12.24
CA SER A 128 7.81 -25.20 11.04
C SER A 128 7.16 -24.68 9.76
N ASN A 129 5.82 -24.53 9.74
CA ASN A 129 5.10 -23.95 8.62
C ASN A 129 5.42 -22.46 8.43
N ILE A 130 5.61 -21.71 9.52
CA ILE A 130 6.06 -20.30 9.45
C ILE A 130 7.43 -20.22 8.80
N VAL A 131 8.41 -21.00 9.29
CA VAL A 131 9.78 -21.01 8.74
C VAL A 131 9.80 -21.44 7.27
N LYS A 132 9.04 -22.48 6.90
CA LYS A 132 8.87 -22.92 5.50
C LYS A 132 8.33 -21.80 4.61
N GLU A 133 7.35 -21.02 5.09
CA GLU A 133 6.81 -19.91 4.30
C GLU A 133 7.77 -18.74 4.14
N VAL A 134 8.58 -18.43 5.14
CA VAL A 134 9.63 -17.39 4.99
C VAL A 134 10.61 -17.79 3.90
N LYS A 135 11.03 -19.06 3.88
CA LYS A 135 11.90 -19.60 2.84
C LYS A 135 11.23 -19.55 1.46
N TYR A 136 9.97 -20.01 1.36
CA TYR A 136 9.20 -19.95 0.12
C TYR A 136 9.11 -18.53 -0.45
N LEU A 137 8.90 -17.51 0.41
CA LEU A 137 8.89 -16.11 -0.05
C LEU A 137 10.26 -15.66 -0.56
N SER A 138 11.35 -16.04 0.12
CA SER A 138 12.72 -15.75 -0.32
C SER A 138 13.00 -16.37 -1.70
N GLU A 139 12.58 -17.62 -1.93
CA GLU A 139 12.66 -18.30 -3.23
C GLU A 139 11.82 -17.63 -4.34
N LYS A 140 10.81 -16.83 -3.96
CA LYS A 140 10.01 -15.99 -4.86
C LYS A 140 10.54 -14.57 -5.00
N GLY A 141 11.75 -14.28 -4.51
CA GLY A 141 12.39 -12.97 -4.59
C GLY A 141 11.97 -12.00 -3.48
N ILE A 142 11.20 -12.44 -2.48
CA ILE A 142 10.75 -11.63 -1.34
C ILE A 142 11.47 -12.12 -0.08
N ASP A 143 12.72 -11.72 0.07
CA ASP A 143 13.54 -12.11 1.22
C ASP A 143 13.31 -11.17 2.42
N LEU A 144 12.34 -11.53 3.26
CA LEU A 144 11.99 -10.75 4.46
C LEU A 144 13.12 -10.70 5.50
N MET A 145 14.03 -11.69 5.50
CA MET A 145 15.13 -11.74 6.46
C MET A 145 16.17 -10.64 6.20
N LYS A 146 16.32 -10.17 4.95
CA LYS A 146 17.21 -9.05 4.60
C LYS A 146 16.87 -7.73 5.28
N TYR A 147 15.62 -7.57 5.73
CA TYR A 147 15.16 -6.35 6.39
C TYR A 147 15.24 -6.44 7.92
N LEU A 148 15.79 -7.53 8.46
CA LEU A 148 16.11 -7.65 9.87
C LEU A 148 17.56 -7.20 10.08
N CYS A 149 17.74 -6.11 10.81
CA CYS A 149 19.07 -5.66 11.25
C CYS A 149 19.18 -5.77 12.76
N ILE A 150 20.39 -5.90 13.27
CA ILE A 150 20.62 -5.84 14.72
C ILE A 150 20.92 -4.39 15.11
N ARG A 151 20.20 -3.89 16.11
CA ARG A 151 20.58 -2.67 16.82
C ARG A 151 21.42 -3.07 18.03
N VAL A 152 22.70 -2.77 17.96
CA VAL A 152 23.68 -3.07 19.00
C VAL A 152 23.32 -2.28 20.27
N GLY A 153 23.19 -3.00 21.38
CA GLY A 153 23.06 -2.46 22.73
C GLY A 153 24.38 -2.64 23.45
N ASN A 154 24.50 -3.71 24.25
CA ASN A 154 25.72 -4.09 24.94
C ASN A 154 26.70 -4.90 24.08
N GLY A 155 26.29 -5.31 22.88
CA GLY A 155 27.12 -6.02 21.91
C GLY A 155 27.42 -7.48 22.27
N GLY A 156 26.87 -8.01 23.36
CA GLY A 156 27.21 -9.34 23.88
C GLY A 156 26.56 -10.51 23.13
N LYS A 157 25.56 -10.25 22.27
CA LYS A 157 24.88 -11.29 21.47
C LYS A 157 25.10 -11.12 19.97
N THR A 158 25.72 -10.02 19.56
CA THR A 158 25.93 -9.66 18.16
C THR A 158 27.33 -10.06 17.73
N SER A 159 27.45 -10.95 16.74
CA SER A 159 28.72 -11.28 16.10
C SER A 159 29.23 -10.08 15.32
N LEU A 160 30.50 -9.71 15.56
CA LEU A 160 31.14 -8.60 14.86
C LEU A 160 31.16 -8.80 13.34
N TRP A 161 31.45 -10.03 12.91
CA TRP A 161 31.76 -10.34 11.52
C TRP A 161 30.61 -10.95 10.73
N GLU A 162 29.75 -11.72 11.41
CA GLU A 162 28.73 -12.56 10.77
C GLU A 162 27.35 -11.90 10.72
N ASP A 163 27.03 -11.05 11.69
CA ASP A 163 25.73 -10.39 11.79
C ASP A 163 25.68 -9.07 11.00
N ILE A 164 24.49 -8.71 10.52
CA ILE A 164 24.24 -7.44 9.84
C ILE A 164 23.73 -6.43 10.87
N TRP A 165 24.65 -5.64 11.41
CA TRP A 165 24.38 -4.58 12.38
C TRP A 165 24.73 -3.17 11.84
N ARG A 166 25.23 -3.10 10.60
CA ARG A 166 25.38 -1.88 9.78
C ARG A 166 24.55 -1.99 8.51
N VAL A 167 24.21 -0.84 7.92
CA VAL A 167 23.44 -0.76 6.66
C VAL A 167 24.23 -1.37 5.49
N ASP A 168 25.55 -1.26 5.54
CA ASP A 168 26.48 -1.66 4.47
C ASP A 168 26.72 -3.18 4.37
N GLY A 169 25.98 -3.98 5.15
CA GLY A 169 26.12 -5.44 5.16
C GLY A 169 27.06 -5.97 6.26
N ARG A 170 27.64 -7.15 6.02
CA ARG A 170 28.53 -7.82 6.98
C ARG A 170 29.93 -7.22 6.93
N LEU A 171 30.55 -7.00 8.09
CA LEU A 171 31.91 -6.45 8.14
C LEU A 171 32.96 -7.35 7.48
N ARG A 172 32.77 -8.68 7.49
CA ARG A 172 33.73 -9.59 6.85
C ARG A 172 33.81 -9.42 5.34
N ASP A 173 32.71 -8.98 4.72
CA ASP A 173 32.62 -8.75 3.29
C ASP A 173 33.23 -7.38 2.94
N LYS A 174 33.07 -6.39 3.82
CA LYS A 174 33.66 -5.03 3.70
C LYS A 174 35.18 -5.03 3.98
N PHE A 175 35.63 -5.80 4.97
CA PHE A 175 37.02 -5.84 5.42
C PHE A 175 37.60 -7.28 5.40
N PRO A 176 37.66 -7.95 4.24
CA PRO A 176 38.03 -9.36 4.14
C PRO A 176 39.47 -9.65 4.62
N ARG A 177 40.41 -8.70 4.48
CA ARG A 177 41.79 -8.87 4.94
C ARG A 177 41.88 -8.80 6.46
N ILE A 178 41.13 -7.90 7.09
CA ILE A 178 41.04 -7.79 8.56
C ILE A 178 40.32 -8.99 9.14
N TYR A 179 39.20 -9.38 8.52
CA TYR A 179 38.53 -10.62 8.88
C TYR A 179 39.49 -11.79 8.81
N ALA A 180 40.32 -11.94 7.77
CA ALA A 180 41.30 -13.03 7.68
C ALA A 180 42.36 -13.01 8.79
N LEU A 181 42.71 -11.85 9.35
CA LEU A 181 43.64 -11.71 10.48
C LEU A 181 43.02 -12.08 11.82
N GLU A 182 41.70 -11.92 11.98
CA GLU A 182 41.00 -12.24 13.23
C GLU A 182 41.16 -13.71 13.61
N SER A 183 41.63 -14.00 14.82
CA SER A 183 41.76 -15.38 15.30
C SER A 183 40.42 -15.94 15.74
N CYS A 184 39.54 -15.10 16.32
CA CYS A 184 38.20 -15.48 16.75
C CYS A 184 37.13 -14.94 15.80
N LYS A 185 36.76 -15.71 14.76
CA LYS A 185 35.76 -15.27 13.77
C LYS A 185 34.37 -15.05 14.36
N SER A 186 34.05 -15.73 15.46
CA SER A 186 32.78 -15.63 16.18
C SER A 186 32.78 -14.56 17.28
N ILE A 187 33.81 -13.71 17.36
CA ILE A 187 33.89 -12.67 18.40
C ILE A 187 32.67 -11.74 18.35
N THR A 188 32.15 -11.39 19.52
CA THR A 188 31.03 -10.44 19.64
C THR A 188 31.54 -9.01 19.62
N ILE A 189 30.66 -8.05 19.34
CA ILE A 189 31.04 -6.62 19.36
C ILE A 189 31.44 -6.21 20.78
N GLY A 190 30.70 -6.67 21.79
CA GLY A 190 31.00 -6.40 23.20
C GLY A 190 32.38 -6.92 23.59
N ASP A 191 32.68 -8.18 23.26
CA ASP A 191 33.98 -8.78 23.57
C ASP A 191 35.12 -8.11 22.80
N LYS A 192 34.89 -7.72 21.54
CA LYS A 192 35.91 -7.03 20.73
C LYS A 192 36.26 -5.67 21.31
N LEU A 193 35.26 -4.89 21.70
CA LEU A 193 35.47 -3.55 22.27
C LEU A 193 35.99 -3.59 23.71
N ALA A 194 35.83 -4.70 24.42
CA ALA A 194 36.42 -4.92 25.74
C ALA A 194 37.91 -5.28 25.70
N GLN A 195 38.46 -5.62 24.52
CA GLN A 195 39.89 -5.93 24.38
C GLN A 195 40.76 -4.68 24.54
N PRO A 196 42.03 -4.82 24.98
CA PRO A 196 42.95 -3.68 25.11
C PRO A 196 43.17 -2.91 23.81
N SER A 197 43.00 -3.56 22.67
CA SER A 197 43.07 -2.94 21.34
C SER A 197 42.31 -3.77 20.32
N LEU A 198 41.86 -3.14 19.22
CA LEU A 198 41.16 -3.83 18.13
C LEU A 198 42.02 -4.91 17.44
N GLN A 199 43.34 -4.82 17.54
CA GLN A 199 44.28 -5.79 16.98
C GLN A 199 44.60 -6.96 17.93
N PHE A 200 44.13 -6.92 19.19
CA PHE A 200 44.52 -7.88 20.23
C PHE A 200 44.28 -9.35 19.85
N SER A 201 43.13 -9.65 19.24
CA SER A 201 42.82 -11.01 18.78
C SER A 201 43.27 -11.32 17.36
N PHE A 202 44.02 -10.43 16.70
CA PHE A 202 44.58 -10.72 15.39
C PHE A 202 45.78 -11.66 15.50
N ARG A 203 45.90 -12.61 14.57
CA ARG A 203 47.05 -13.53 14.50
C ARG A 203 48.39 -12.84 14.24
N ARG A 204 48.35 -11.61 13.72
CA ARG A 204 49.50 -10.70 13.49
C ARG A 204 49.00 -9.29 13.21
N MET A 205 49.90 -8.31 13.30
CA MET A 205 49.65 -6.93 12.89
C MET A 205 49.44 -6.80 11.36
N PRO A 206 48.63 -5.81 10.92
CA PRO A 206 48.55 -5.39 9.52
C PRO A 206 49.93 -4.98 8.98
N ARG A 207 50.28 -5.41 7.76
CA ARG A 207 51.62 -5.25 7.16
C ARG A 207 51.73 -4.14 6.10
N GLY A 208 50.74 -3.25 6.00
CA GLY A 208 50.73 -2.18 4.99
C GLY A 208 49.83 -2.44 3.77
N GLY A 209 49.80 -1.49 2.83
CA GLY A 209 48.99 -1.55 1.61
C GLY A 209 47.49 -1.65 1.89
N VAL A 210 46.77 -2.43 1.07
CA VAL A 210 45.31 -2.63 1.19
C VAL A 210 44.92 -3.22 2.56
N GLU A 211 45.79 -4.00 3.19
CA GLU A 211 45.54 -4.55 4.53
C GLU A 211 45.52 -3.43 5.58
N GLN A 212 46.41 -2.43 5.47
CA GLN A 212 46.44 -1.28 6.36
C GLN A 212 45.29 -0.31 6.10
N GLU A 213 44.95 -0.06 4.84
CA GLU A 213 43.80 0.78 4.45
C GLU A 213 42.48 0.21 5.00
N GLN A 214 42.26 -1.11 4.86
CA GLN A 214 41.08 -1.75 5.45
C GLN A 214 41.08 -1.67 6.98
N TYR A 215 42.25 -1.73 7.61
CA TYR A 215 42.35 -1.61 9.07
C TYR A 215 41.96 -0.21 9.54
N GLU A 216 42.46 0.82 8.90
CA GLU A 216 42.15 2.22 9.25
C GLU A 216 40.65 2.51 9.11
N LEU A 217 40.03 2.08 8.02
CA LEU A 217 38.58 2.18 7.83
C LEU A 217 37.81 1.36 8.86
N PHE A 218 38.27 0.16 9.20
CA PHE A 218 37.66 -0.66 10.24
C PHE A 218 37.73 0.03 11.62
N VAL A 219 38.87 0.64 11.97
CA VAL A 219 39.02 1.39 13.22
C VAL A 219 38.02 2.56 13.28
N GLN A 220 37.88 3.32 12.18
CA GLN A 220 36.92 4.42 12.09
C GLN A 220 35.47 3.95 12.33
N GLU A 221 35.07 2.83 11.73
CA GLU A 221 33.74 2.23 11.90
C GLU A 221 33.47 1.77 13.34
N MET A 222 34.48 1.18 13.99
CA MET A 222 34.39 0.69 15.37
C MET A 222 34.32 1.84 16.37
N GLN A 223 35.01 2.96 16.12
CA GLN A 223 34.95 4.15 16.98
C GLN A 223 33.56 4.80 17.04
N GLN A 224 32.72 4.59 16.02
CA GLN A 224 31.35 5.10 15.99
C GLN A 224 30.36 4.24 16.80
N ILE A 225 30.80 3.11 17.38
CA ILE A 225 29.93 2.24 18.17
C ILE A 225 29.92 2.73 19.62
N ILE A 226 28.74 3.08 20.11
CA ILE A 226 28.53 3.39 21.53
C ILE A 226 27.72 2.24 22.13
N LEU A 227 28.37 1.45 22.98
CA LEU A 227 27.68 0.40 23.72
C LEU A 227 26.83 1.01 24.83
N THR A 228 25.67 0.41 25.07
CA THR A 228 24.75 0.79 26.16
C THR A 228 24.56 -0.39 27.10
N SER A 229 23.94 -0.15 28.26
CA SER A 229 23.57 -1.23 29.19
C SER A 229 22.39 -2.08 28.72
N LEU A 230 21.73 -1.71 27.62
CA LEU A 230 20.58 -2.42 27.07
C LEU A 230 21.04 -3.66 26.29
N GLU A 231 20.20 -4.70 26.25
CA GLU A 231 20.48 -5.86 25.40
C GLU A 231 20.39 -5.52 23.90
N ASP A 232 21.19 -6.22 23.10
CA ASP A 232 21.07 -6.23 21.64
C ASP A 232 19.66 -6.65 21.22
N ARG A 233 19.11 -5.97 20.21
CA ARG A 233 17.75 -6.23 19.72
C ARG A 233 17.66 -6.20 18.21
N TRP A 234 16.70 -6.92 17.67
CA TRP A 234 16.40 -6.84 16.25
C TRP A 234 15.62 -5.56 15.94
N SER A 235 15.88 -5.01 14.77
CA SER A 235 15.32 -3.77 14.23
C SER A 235 14.80 -4.07 12.82
N TRP A 236 13.64 -3.49 12.48
CA TRP A 236 13.04 -3.61 11.15
C TRP A 236 13.51 -2.46 10.25
N CYS A 237 14.24 -2.79 9.17
CA CYS A 237 14.97 -1.83 8.34
C CYS A 237 14.27 -1.44 7.04
N LEU A 238 13.11 -2.02 6.72
CA LEU A 238 12.44 -1.76 5.43
C LEU A 238 11.98 -0.30 5.26
N ASN A 239 11.49 0.34 6.33
CA ASN A 239 10.87 1.67 6.29
C ASN A 239 11.51 2.68 7.26
N GLY A 240 12.69 2.35 7.81
CA GLY A 240 13.44 3.24 8.72
C GLY A 240 12.83 3.44 10.11
N SER A 241 11.62 2.93 10.42
CA SER A 241 11.03 3.09 11.75
C SER A 241 11.72 2.24 12.82
N GLY A 242 12.47 1.20 12.40
CA GLY A 242 13.05 0.21 13.31
C GLY A 242 12.04 -0.78 13.89
N GLU A 243 10.74 -0.55 13.67
CA GLU A 243 9.65 -1.37 14.18
C GLU A 243 8.95 -2.17 13.10
N TYR A 244 8.71 -3.44 13.41
CA TYR A 244 7.97 -4.32 12.55
C TYR A 244 6.48 -3.95 12.50
N THR A 245 5.94 -3.82 11.29
CA THR A 245 4.49 -3.75 11.09
C THR A 245 4.05 -4.75 10.04
N VAL A 246 2.85 -5.32 10.22
CA VAL A 246 2.26 -6.19 9.19
C VAL A 246 1.99 -5.39 7.91
N ALA A 247 1.74 -4.08 8.03
CA ALA A 247 1.52 -3.19 6.90
C ALA A 247 2.76 -3.02 6.01
N SER A 248 3.96 -2.92 6.59
CA SER A 248 5.20 -2.77 5.83
C SER A 248 5.55 -4.02 5.01
N VAL A 249 5.44 -5.21 5.62
CA VAL A 249 5.61 -6.48 4.88
C VAL A 249 4.56 -6.65 3.79
N ARG A 250 3.30 -6.29 4.08
CA ARG A 250 2.24 -6.33 3.07
C ARG A 250 2.55 -5.45 1.87
N SER A 251 3.00 -4.21 2.10
CA SER A 251 3.41 -3.32 1.02
C SER A 251 4.50 -3.97 0.19
N LEU A 252 5.57 -4.47 0.81
CA LEU A 252 6.66 -5.14 0.09
C LEU A 252 6.17 -6.32 -0.77
N ILE A 253 5.30 -7.18 -0.22
CA ILE A 253 4.75 -8.32 -0.97
C ILE A 253 3.88 -7.83 -2.13
N ASP A 254 2.95 -6.91 -1.86
CA ASP A 254 2.04 -6.37 -2.88
C ASP A 254 2.83 -5.59 -3.95
N ASP A 255 3.89 -4.88 -3.57
CA ASP A 255 4.78 -4.13 -4.48
C ASP A 255 5.61 -5.09 -5.36
N THR A 256 5.95 -6.27 -4.87
CA THR A 256 6.66 -7.27 -5.66
C THR A 256 5.73 -8.03 -6.61
N LEU A 257 4.50 -8.32 -6.17
CA LEU A 257 3.59 -9.22 -6.87
C LEU A 257 2.52 -8.53 -7.72
N CYS A 258 2.16 -7.28 -7.43
CA CYS A 258 1.12 -6.56 -8.16
C CYS A 258 1.65 -5.92 -9.44
N MET A 259 0.86 -6.05 -10.50
CA MET A 259 1.06 -5.28 -11.74
C MET A 259 0.95 -3.79 -11.46
N ASP A 260 1.83 -3.00 -12.07
CA ASP A 260 1.70 -1.55 -12.12
C ASP A 260 0.75 -1.16 -13.27
N TYR A 261 -0.33 -0.45 -12.94
CA TYR A 261 -1.26 0.09 -13.94
C TYR A 261 -0.90 1.53 -14.37
N GLY A 262 0.29 2.02 -14.00
CA GLY A 262 0.93 3.24 -14.47
C GLY A 262 0.37 4.55 -13.90
N GLN A 263 -0.91 4.59 -13.55
CA GLN A 263 -1.57 5.80 -13.05
C GLN A 263 -1.92 5.71 -11.58
N ARG A 264 -1.26 6.51 -10.73
CA ARG A 264 -1.56 6.59 -9.29
C ARG A 264 -3.01 7.02 -9.06
N THR A 265 -3.71 6.29 -8.20
CA THR A 265 -5.03 6.68 -7.71
C THR A 265 -4.92 7.94 -6.86
N ARG A 266 -5.49 9.05 -7.34
CA ARG A 266 -5.53 10.33 -6.64
C ARG A 266 -6.78 10.45 -5.79
N TRP A 267 -6.61 10.32 -4.47
CA TRP A 267 -7.68 10.64 -3.51
C TRP A 267 -7.70 12.11 -3.15
N ASN A 268 -8.90 12.68 -3.26
CA ASN A 268 -9.17 14.03 -2.85
C ASN A 268 -9.85 14.02 -1.48
N GLU A 269 -9.20 14.61 -0.49
CA GLU A 269 -9.68 14.68 0.90
C GLU A 269 -10.93 15.56 1.07
N PHE A 270 -11.20 16.47 0.13
CA PHE A 270 -12.37 17.35 0.16
C PHE A 270 -13.65 16.71 -0.38
N VAL A 271 -13.60 15.44 -0.83
CA VAL A 271 -14.78 14.75 -1.33
C VAL A 271 -15.01 13.41 -0.61
N PRO A 272 -16.29 13.01 -0.42
CA PRO A 272 -16.60 11.73 0.20
C PRO A 272 -16.01 10.53 -0.56
N ILE A 273 -15.74 9.43 0.16
CA ILE A 273 -15.20 8.18 -0.42
C ILE A 273 -16.01 7.67 -1.62
N LYS A 274 -17.34 7.86 -1.62
CA LYS A 274 -18.21 7.47 -2.76
C LYS A 274 -17.88 8.22 -4.05
N VAL A 275 -17.58 9.53 -3.95
CA VAL A 275 -17.26 10.39 -5.10
C VAL A 275 -15.87 10.03 -5.61
N ASN A 276 -14.91 9.93 -4.70
CA ASN A 276 -13.59 9.38 -4.95
C ASN A 276 -13.69 8.03 -5.70
N THR A 277 -14.43 7.05 -5.16
CA THR A 277 -14.63 5.73 -5.80
C THR A 277 -15.19 5.82 -7.21
N HIS A 278 -16.11 6.76 -7.46
CA HIS A 278 -16.62 7.03 -8.79
C HIS A 278 -15.54 7.55 -9.73
N VAL A 279 -14.73 8.52 -9.32
CA VAL A 279 -13.64 9.05 -10.15
C VAL A 279 -12.59 7.99 -10.46
N TRP A 280 -12.28 7.12 -9.50
CA TRP A 280 -11.43 5.96 -9.80
C TRP A 280 -12.04 5.06 -10.88
N LYS A 281 -13.38 4.89 -10.91
CA LYS A 281 -14.06 4.16 -12.00
C LYS A 281 -14.02 4.91 -13.34
N VAL A 282 -14.04 6.24 -13.33
CA VAL A 282 -13.81 7.08 -14.52
C VAL A 282 -12.41 6.81 -15.07
N MET A 283 -11.38 6.99 -14.25
CA MET A 283 -9.96 6.77 -14.60
C MET A 283 -9.71 5.36 -15.15
N THR A 284 -10.35 4.35 -14.55
CA THR A 284 -10.15 2.94 -14.91
C THR A 284 -11.12 2.42 -15.98
N ASN A 285 -11.90 3.31 -16.61
CA ASN A 285 -12.95 2.98 -17.58
C ASN A 285 -13.85 1.81 -17.12
N SER A 286 -14.21 1.80 -15.83
CA SER A 286 -14.96 0.72 -15.16
C SER A 286 -16.41 1.10 -14.86
N LEU A 287 -16.92 2.15 -15.50
CA LEU A 287 -18.32 2.57 -15.45
C LEU A 287 -19.17 1.81 -16.46
N ALA A 288 -20.45 1.64 -16.13
CA ALA A 288 -21.46 1.01 -16.99
C ALA A 288 -21.99 1.98 -18.06
N THR A 289 -21.08 2.57 -18.83
CA THR A 289 -21.47 3.34 -20.02
C THR A 289 -22.05 2.38 -21.06
N ARG A 290 -22.91 2.88 -21.96
CA ARG A 290 -23.51 2.05 -23.02
C ARG A 290 -22.44 1.36 -23.87
N PHE A 291 -21.35 2.05 -24.19
CA PHE A 291 -20.22 1.41 -24.87
C PHE A 291 -19.60 0.25 -24.06
N ASN A 292 -19.38 0.43 -22.75
CA ASN A 292 -18.82 -0.62 -21.91
C ASN A 292 -19.80 -1.79 -21.65
N LEU A 293 -21.11 -1.53 -21.67
CA LEU A 293 -22.17 -2.56 -21.61
C LEU A 293 -22.10 -3.43 -22.88
N SER A 294 -22.14 -2.80 -24.07
CA SER A 294 -22.04 -3.47 -25.36
C SER A 294 -20.75 -4.28 -25.50
N ARG A 295 -19.59 -3.70 -25.12
CA ARG A 295 -18.29 -4.42 -25.12
C ARG A 295 -18.25 -5.67 -24.24
N ARG A 296 -19.18 -5.81 -23.29
CA ARG A 296 -19.29 -6.97 -22.40
C ARG A 296 -20.42 -7.92 -22.81
N GLY A 297 -20.96 -7.76 -24.02
CA GLY A 297 -22.01 -8.62 -24.56
C GLY A 297 -23.38 -8.41 -23.92
N ILE A 298 -23.60 -7.29 -23.22
CA ILE A 298 -24.93 -6.94 -22.70
C ILE A 298 -25.70 -6.27 -23.83
N ASP A 299 -26.82 -6.87 -24.19
CA ASP A 299 -27.72 -6.33 -25.22
C ASP A 299 -28.34 -5.01 -24.76
N ILE A 300 -28.22 -3.99 -25.62
CA ILE A 300 -28.75 -2.65 -25.40
C ILE A 300 -29.21 -2.07 -26.74
N ALA A 301 -30.32 -1.35 -26.73
CA ALA A 301 -30.92 -0.79 -27.94
C ALA A 301 -30.02 0.22 -28.69
N SER A 302 -29.11 0.90 -27.97
CA SER A 302 -28.22 1.89 -28.57
C SER A 302 -26.97 2.13 -27.72
N ILE A 303 -25.85 2.40 -28.40
CA ILE A 303 -24.60 2.87 -27.77
C ILE A 303 -24.50 4.39 -27.68
N SER A 304 -25.47 5.14 -28.21
CA SER A 304 -25.48 6.61 -28.21
C SER A 304 -25.52 7.18 -26.80
N CYS A 305 -24.94 8.36 -26.60
CA CYS A 305 -24.91 9.05 -25.31
C CYS A 305 -26.31 9.27 -24.75
N GLY A 306 -26.62 8.73 -23.56
CA GLY A 306 -27.93 8.91 -22.95
C GLY A 306 -28.23 10.36 -22.53
N THR A 307 -27.23 11.24 -22.52
CA THR A 307 -27.38 12.65 -22.08
C THR A 307 -27.66 13.61 -23.24
N CYS A 308 -26.84 13.58 -24.30
CA CYS A 308 -26.99 14.48 -25.45
C CYS A 308 -27.52 13.77 -26.71
N ASP A 309 -27.61 12.45 -26.71
CA ASP A 309 -28.02 11.64 -27.86
C ASP A 309 -27.12 11.82 -29.10
N GLN A 310 -25.93 12.42 -28.91
CA GLN A 310 -24.89 12.64 -29.91
C GLN A 310 -23.66 11.77 -29.58
N GLY A 311 -23.19 11.00 -30.56
CA GLY A 311 -21.98 10.17 -30.43
C GLY A 311 -22.09 8.99 -29.47
N VAL A 312 -21.03 8.17 -29.42
CA VAL A 312 -20.96 6.95 -28.61
C VAL A 312 -20.73 7.27 -27.12
N GLU A 313 -21.51 6.66 -26.23
CA GLU A 313 -21.38 6.84 -24.77
C GLU A 313 -20.15 6.12 -24.20
N THR A 314 -18.99 6.75 -24.38
CA THR A 314 -17.75 6.42 -23.69
C THR A 314 -17.58 7.26 -22.43
N VAL A 315 -16.64 6.88 -21.55
CA VAL A 315 -16.28 7.71 -20.38
C VAL A 315 -15.75 9.07 -20.83
N SER A 316 -14.87 9.11 -21.83
CA SER A 316 -14.35 10.35 -22.41
C SER A 316 -15.47 11.24 -22.95
N HIS A 317 -16.41 10.67 -23.70
CA HIS A 317 -17.56 11.43 -24.17
C HIS A 317 -18.40 11.96 -23.00
N LEU A 318 -18.82 11.09 -22.08
CA LEU A 318 -19.76 11.46 -21.02
C LEU A 318 -19.26 12.58 -20.10
N PHE A 319 -17.95 12.63 -19.81
CA PHE A 319 -17.39 13.56 -18.82
C PHE A 319 -16.55 14.70 -19.42
N PHE A 320 -16.19 14.63 -20.70
CA PHE A 320 -15.28 15.60 -21.32
C PHE A 320 -15.80 16.17 -22.65
N ARG A 321 -16.35 15.32 -23.54
CA ARG A 321 -16.78 15.75 -24.88
C ARG A 321 -18.28 16.04 -25.03
N CYS A 322 -19.14 15.53 -24.15
CA CYS A 322 -20.58 15.75 -24.19
C CYS A 322 -20.90 17.24 -23.98
N ASP A 323 -21.86 17.79 -24.73
CA ASP A 323 -22.23 19.22 -24.64
C ASP A 323 -22.55 19.66 -23.22
N MET A 324 -23.27 18.81 -22.47
CA MET A 324 -23.58 19.07 -21.07
C MET A 324 -22.31 19.12 -20.21
N ALA A 325 -21.37 18.18 -20.41
CA ALA A 325 -20.12 18.16 -19.67
C ALA A 325 -19.23 19.37 -20.01
N GLN A 326 -19.19 19.78 -21.28
CA GLN A 326 -18.48 20.98 -21.71
C GLN A 326 -19.07 22.27 -21.11
N GLN A 327 -20.39 22.40 -21.08
CA GLN A 327 -21.06 23.55 -20.45
C GLN A 327 -20.73 23.62 -18.96
N VAL A 328 -20.82 22.49 -18.24
CA VAL A 328 -20.47 22.41 -16.82
C VAL A 328 -18.99 22.76 -16.59
N ARG A 329 -18.08 22.26 -17.43
CA ARG A 329 -16.65 22.61 -17.38
C ARG A 329 -16.43 24.12 -17.49
N ARG A 330 -17.05 24.77 -18.48
CA ARG A 330 -16.96 26.23 -18.69
C ARG A 330 -17.47 27.00 -17.48
N LEU A 331 -18.59 26.57 -16.88
CA LEU A 331 -19.13 27.21 -15.68
C LEU A 331 -18.21 27.04 -14.46
N ILE A 332 -17.64 25.85 -14.25
CA ILE A 332 -16.65 25.61 -13.19
C ILE A 332 -15.41 26.49 -13.39
N ASN A 333 -14.89 26.54 -14.62
CA ASN A 333 -13.70 27.32 -14.96
C ASN A 333 -13.92 28.82 -14.75
N ARG A 334 -15.09 29.34 -15.18
CA ARG A 334 -15.50 30.72 -14.92
C ARG A 334 -15.64 30.99 -13.41
N TRP A 335 -16.25 30.09 -12.66
CA TRP A 335 -16.42 30.23 -11.21
C TRP A 335 -15.08 30.33 -10.47
N TRP A 336 -14.06 29.60 -10.93
CA TRP A 336 -12.72 29.60 -10.33
C TRP A 336 -11.73 30.57 -11.02
N MET A 337 -12.19 31.37 -11.99
CA MET A 337 -11.37 32.29 -12.78
C MET A 337 -10.17 31.62 -13.47
N VAL A 338 -10.36 30.39 -13.95
CA VAL A 338 -9.33 29.61 -14.68
C VAL A 338 -9.66 29.62 -16.18
N PRO A 339 -8.67 29.72 -17.08
CA PRO A 339 -8.91 29.60 -18.52
C PRO A 339 -9.58 28.27 -18.89
N ASP A 340 -10.60 28.31 -19.76
CA ASP A 340 -11.20 27.08 -20.30
C ASP A 340 -10.25 26.45 -21.31
N LEU A 341 -9.64 25.32 -20.94
CA LEU A 341 -8.90 24.48 -21.87
C LEU A 341 -9.77 23.28 -22.27
N VAL A 342 -9.82 23.01 -23.58
CA VAL A 342 -10.47 21.79 -24.08
C VAL A 342 -9.69 20.58 -23.56
N THR A 343 -10.39 19.75 -22.81
CA THR A 343 -9.90 18.47 -22.30
C THR A 343 -10.78 17.39 -22.88
N GLU A 344 -10.18 16.35 -23.47
CA GLU A 344 -10.92 15.29 -24.16
C GLU A 344 -10.95 13.98 -23.37
N SER A 345 -10.05 13.83 -22.41
CA SER A 345 -9.91 12.66 -21.57
C SER A 345 -9.56 13.03 -20.13
N PHE A 346 -9.62 12.03 -19.25
CA PHE A 346 -9.17 12.17 -17.87
C PHE A 346 -7.68 12.54 -17.79
N GLU A 347 -6.87 12.04 -18.73
CA GLU A 347 -5.43 12.30 -18.75
C GLU A 347 -5.13 13.75 -19.15
N ASP A 348 -5.79 14.27 -20.20
CA ASP A 348 -5.64 15.66 -20.62
C ASP A 348 -6.05 16.61 -19.50
N TRP A 349 -7.18 16.32 -18.85
CA TRP A 349 -7.63 17.08 -17.68
C TRP A 349 -6.64 17.02 -16.53
N ARG A 350 -6.06 15.85 -16.24
CA ARG A 350 -5.07 15.68 -15.17
C ARG A 350 -3.81 16.52 -15.44
N ILE A 351 -3.31 16.48 -16.68
CA ILE A 351 -2.15 17.26 -17.11
C ILE A 351 -2.46 18.76 -16.97
N TRP A 352 -3.60 19.19 -17.50
CA TRP A 352 -4.05 20.58 -17.39
C TRP A 352 -4.12 21.05 -15.94
N VAL A 353 -4.85 20.35 -15.07
CA VAL A 353 -4.98 20.74 -13.65
C VAL A 353 -3.64 20.77 -12.92
N SER A 354 -2.74 19.84 -13.25
CA SER A 354 -1.40 19.83 -12.66
C SER A 354 -0.60 21.10 -12.99
N ASN A 355 -0.79 21.65 -14.20
CA ASN A 355 -0.09 22.83 -14.71
C ASN A 355 -0.76 24.17 -14.36
N ILE A 356 -1.98 24.17 -13.82
CA ILE A 356 -2.62 25.43 -13.39
C ILE A 356 -1.81 26.07 -12.25
N ARG A 357 -1.60 27.39 -12.34
CA ARG A 357 -0.95 28.20 -11.29
C ARG A 357 -1.94 28.47 -10.15
N MET A 358 -1.96 27.56 -9.17
CA MET A 358 -2.79 27.66 -7.97
C MET A 358 -2.04 27.08 -6.78
N GLY A 359 -2.27 27.63 -5.57
CA GLY A 359 -1.77 27.07 -4.33
C GLY A 359 -2.24 25.62 -4.13
N SER A 360 -1.42 24.78 -3.49
CA SER A 360 -1.65 23.32 -3.41
C SER A 360 -3.01 22.94 -2.82
N LYS A 361 -3.43 23.60 -1.73
CA LYS A 361 -4.74 23.39 -1.08
C LYS A 361 -5.89 23.80 -2.01
N THR A 362 -5.80 24.99 -2.60
CA THR A 362 -6.80 25.54 -3.52
C THR A 362 -6.94 24.68 -4.78
N LYS A 363 -5.83 24.16 -5.32
CA LYS A 363 -5.81 23.22 -6.44
C LYS A 363 -6.53 21.91 -6.10
N LYS A 364 -6.31 21.35 -4.90
CA LYS A 364 -7.05 20.16 -4.44
C LYS A 364 -8.55 20.46 -4.31
N MET A 365 -8.95 21.61 -3.79
CA MET A 365 -10.38 21.97 -3.72
C MET A 365 -11.00 22.06 -5.13
N PHE A 366 -10.29 22.67 -6.07
CA PHE A 366 -10.69 22.75 -7.48
C PHE A 366 -10.82 21.37 -8.14
N GLU A 367 -9.85 20.47 -7.93
CA GLU A 367 -9.96 19.06 -8.35
C GLU A 367 -11.22 18.41 -7.75
N GLY A 368 -11.54 18.72 -6.49
CA GLY A 368 -12.71 18.20 -5.78
C GLY A 368 -14.03 18.63 -6.43
N VAL A 369 -14.12 19.87 -6.93
CA VAL A 369 -15.30 20.36 -7.66
C VAL A 369 -15.54 19.53 -8.92
N TYR A 370 -14.50 19.25 -9.70
CA TYR A 370 -14.60 18.37 -10.87
C TYR A 370 -15.06 16.96 -10.50
N TYR A 371 -14.56 16.42 -9.39
CA TYR A 371 -14.95 15.09 -8.92
C TYR A 371 -16.44 15.03 -8.57
N VAL A 372 -16.96 16.07 -7.91
CA VAL A 372 -18.38 16.23 -7.61
C VAL A 372 -19.20 16.41 -8.89
N ALA A 373 -18.73 17.21 -9.84
CA ALA A 373 -19.39 17.45 -11.11
C ALA A 373 -19.53 16.16 -11.93
N TRP A 374 -18.48 15.35 -12.05
CA TRP A 374 -18.56 14.05 -12.73
C TRP A 374 -19.46 13.05 -12.00
N TRP A 375 -19.48 13.08 -10.67
CA TRP A 375 -20.45 12.28 -9.92
C TRP A 375 -21.88 12.70 -10.24
N LEU A 376 -22.16 14.00 -10.28
CA LEU A 376 -23.49 14.53 -10.61
C LEU A 376 -23.88 14.28 -12.06
N LEU A 377 -22.97 14.42 -13.03
CA LEU A 377 -23.21 14.09 -14.43
C LEU A 377 -23.61 12.62 -14.60
N TRP A 378 -22.92 11.72 -13.88
CA TRP A 378 -23.28 10.30 -13.86
C TRP A 378 -24.67 10.06 -13.27
N MET A 379 -25.00 10.72 -12.16
CA MET A 379 -26.33 10.63 -11.55
C MET A 379 -27.42 11.18 -12.48
N PHE A 380 -27.19 12.35 -13.10
CA PHE A 380 -28.10 12.96 -14.06
C PHE A 380 -28.37 12.02 -15.24
N ARG A 381 -27.32 11.45 -15.83
CA ARG A 381 -27.43 10.47 -16.92
C ARG A 381 -28.28 9.27 -16.48
N ASN A 382 -28.04 8.72 -15.28
CA ASN A 382 -28.82 7.58 -14.80
C ASN A 382 -30.29 7.95 -14.57
N LYS A 383 -30.58 9.12 -14.02
CA LYS A 383 -31.96 9.59 -13.87
C LYS A 383 -32.66 9.74 -15.21
N LYS A 384 -32.01 10.37 -16.20
CA LYS A 384 -32.56 10.52 -17.55
C LYS A 384 -32.88 9.16 -18.22
N LEU A 385 -32.13 8.11 -17.90
CA LEU A 385 -32.34 6.78 -18.49
C LEU A 385 -33.35 5.90 -17.76
N PHE A 386 -33.52 6.07 -16.45
CA PHE A 386 -34.26 5.11 -15.62
C PHE A 386 -35.45 5.73 -14.86
N GLU A 387 -35.53 7.05 -14.72
CA GLU A 387 -36.64 7.74 -14.05
C GLU A 387 -37.64 8.29 -15.08
N VAL A 388 -38.93 8.25 -14.75
CA VAL A 388 -40.02 8.75 -15.61
C VAL A 388 -39.93 10.27 -15.79
N LYS A 389 -39.59 11.00 -14.72
CA LYS A 389 -39.39 12.45 -14.76
C LYS A 389 -37.91 12.74 -14.92
N GLY A 390 -37.53 13.25 -16.08
CA GLY A 390 -36.15 13.63 -16.35
C GLY A 390 -35.63 14.73 -15.41
N PRO A 391 -34.34 14.71 -15.04
CA PRO A 391 -33.74 15.76 -14.23
C PRO A 391 -33.68 17.10 -14.99
N SER A 392 -33.89 18.22 -14.29
CA SER A 392 -33.76 19.56 -14.87
C SER A 392 -32.29 19.93 -15.09
N LYS A 393 -31.97 20.48 -16.27
CA LYS A 393 -30.64 21.03 -16.56
C LYS A 393 -30.41 22.37 -15.85
N ALA A 394 -31.46 23.14 -15.60
CA ALA A 394 -31.36 24.51 -15.11
C ALA A 394 -30.69 24.62 -13.74
N THR A 395 -30.94 23.66 -12.84
CA THR A 395 -30.41 23.65 -11.47
C THR A 395 -29.11 22.86 -11.34
N PHE A 396 -28.59 22.29 -12.44
CA PHE A 396 -27.48 21.34 -12.36
C PHE A 396 -26.20 21.98 -11.85
N PHE A 397 -25.88 23.20 -12.31
CA PHE A 397 -24.67 23.88 -11.86
C PHE A 397 -24.80 24.34 -10.40
N ASP A 398 -25.97 24.78 -9.97
CA ASP A 398 -26.24 25.12 -8.57
C ASP A 398 -26.05 23.90 -7.65
N ASP A 399 -26.48 22.72 -8.11
CA ASP A 399 -26.21 21.45 -7.42
C ASP A 399 -24.71 21.13 -7.32
N VAL A 400 -23.93 21.41 -8.38
CA VAL A 400 -22.47 21.25 -8.36
C VAL A 400 -21.86 22.17 -7.32
N VAL A 401 -22.22 23.45 -7.32
CA VAL A 401 -21.72 24.46 -6.39
C VAL A 401 -22.07 24.07 -4.97
N SER A 402 -23.36 23.86 -4.68
CA SER A 402 -23.88 23.49 -3.36
C SER A 402 -23.19 22.24 -2.81
N ARG A 403 -23.15 21.14 -3.57
CA ARG A 403 -22.57 19.88 -3.09
C ARG A 403 -21.05 19.92 -2.98
N SER A 404 -20.38 20.73 -3.79
CA SER A 404 -18.94 20.95 -3.65
C SER A 404 -18.63 21.74 -2.37
N PHE A 405 -19.41 22.78 -2.06
CA PHE A 405 -19.29 23.50 -0.79
C PHE A 405 -19.54 22.60 0.42
N TYR A 406 -20.63 21.81 0.43
CA TYR A 406 -20.87 20.85 1.51
C TYR A 406 -19.75 19.82 1.63
N GLY A 407 -19.22 19.31 0.51
CA GLY A 407 -18.09 18.38 0.49
C GLY A 407 -16.82 18.99 1.08
N VAL A 408 -16.47 20.21 0.69
CA VAL A 408 -15.30 20.95 1.20
C VAL A 408 -15.46 21.27 2.69
N VAL A 409 -16.64 21.71 3.13
CA VAL A 409 -16.92 22.06 4.54
C VAL A 409 -16.91 20.83 5.44
N VAL A 410 -17.47 19.70 5.00
CA VAL A 410 -17.47 18.45 5.78
C VAL A 410 -16.10 17.75 5.71
N GLY A 411 -15.43 17.78 4.57
CA GLY A 411 -14.08 17.24 4.37
C GLY A 411 -13.04 17.96 5.23
N ALA A 412 -13.11 19.29 5.31
CA ALA A 412 -12.25 20.10 6.19
C ALA A 412 -12.46 19.76 7.68
N LYS A 413 -13.69 19.49 8.12
CA LYS A 413 -13.96 19.07 9.51
C LYS A 413 -13.39 17.70 9.87
N SER A 414 -13.18 16.81 8.90
CA SER A 414 -12.56 15.50 9.13
C SER A 414 -11.03 15.53 9.19
N SER A 415 -10.41 16.58 8.65
CA SER A 415 -8.95 16.79 8.66
C SER A 415 -8.48 17.84 9.68
N SER A 416 -9.38 18.62 10.27
CA SER A 416 -9.05 19.56 11.35
C SER A 416 -10.12 19.57 12.45
N LEU A 417 -9.76 19.06 13.63
CA LEU A 417 -10.15 19.69 14.90
C LEU A 417 -9.54 21.10 14.90
N GLY A 418 -10.30 22.07 14.40
CA GLY A 418 -9.82 23.45 14.22
C GLY A 418 -10.78 24.25 13.35
N THR A 419 -11.78 24.84 13.97
CA THR A 419 -12.71 25.79 13.36
C THR A 419 -11.96 27.01 12.82
N THR A 420 -12.11 27.29 11.52
CA THR A 420 -11.97 28.66 11.02
C THR A 420 -12.99 28.86 9.90
N SER A 421 -13.93 29.76 10.14
CA SER A 421 -14.93 30.18 9.16
C SER A 421 -14.25 30.89 8.00
N LEU A 422 -14.53 30.46 6.76
CA LEU A 422 -14.18 31.22 5.56
C LEU A 422 -15.44 31.95 5.07
N ARG A 423 -15.48 33.26 5.31
CA ARG A 423 -16.30 34.21 4.54
C ARG A 423 -15.58 34.46 3.21
N ILE A 424 -16.25 34.24 2.10
CA ILE A 424 -15.88 34.80 0.79
C ILE A 424 -17.09 35.60 0.33
N GLY A 425 -16.84 36.88 0.01
CA GLY A 425 -17.84 37.90 -0.24
C GLY A 425 -18.75 37.58 -1.42
N THR A 426 -19.96 38.12 -1.28
CA THR A 426 -21.03 38.23 -2.28
C THR A 426 -20.58 38.90 -3.57
#